data_AF-Q5B7X0-F1
#
_entry.id   AF-Q5B7X0-F1
#
_cell.length_a   1.000
_cell.length_b   1.000
_cell.length_c   1.000
_cell.angle_alpha   90.00
_cell.angle_beta   90.00
_cell.angle_gamma   90.00
#
_symmetry.space_group_name_H-M   'P 1'
#
loop_
_entity.id
_entity.type
_entity.pdbx_description
1 polymer ?
#
loop_
_entity_poly.entity_id
_entity_poly.type
_entity_poly.pdbx_seq_one_letter_code
_entity_poly.pdbx_strand_id
1 'polypeptide(L)'
;MKWTTACLAPLLGLAAAGSKAQIGQHVIFSYPGETPPEHLFDLIRAGEVGGVIIFGENVTEDLPETIERFLSTYRESPAYNGTPLLIMTDQEGGQIRRLPGAPEQTAREVGDSSDPFAAAGEMGAGAAETLTSYNMNANLAPVLAVYREEGDFTDRYGRSYSNNATVVSGCAAQFVENQQGANVLATAKHFPGLGAAATEENTDERPVTIDISLDEIRTVDEVPYHDVIQAGVAMIMPSWAIYPALDAERPAGMSSRWIQEELRGRLGYDGVIITDAIEAGSLGAFGDDNNRALLAKKAGVDLLLASGRNVTQGESIVAALDAALESGELSQDELDASKSRQAWQLDHLAVVLIIREGIQVDMSSMQSNCFFTVSLAQRLEEKASNSVHLYSDPPPALECPSTRLQEPECQGYYRAQFVWEEPGHFRLVRVDRTAGGIEDPPVAHYTRRSCSVFTYSLRRCGD
;
A
#
# COMPACT_ATOMS: atom_id res chain seq x y z
N MET A 1 -8.02 36.59 50.74
CA MET A 1 -6.73 36.04 50.29
C MET A 1 -6.80 34.52 50.36
N LYS A 2 -7.03 33.86 49.22
CA LYS A 2 -6.70 32.45 48.95
C LYS A 2 -7.00 32.24 47.45
N TRP A 3 -5.93 32.31 46.68
CA TRP A 3 -5.88 31.92 45.29
C TRP A 3 -5.78 30.40 45.25
N THR A 4 -6.61 29.74 44.45
CA THR A 4 -6.36 28.37 43.99
C THR A 4 -6.78 28.29 42.54
N THR A 5 -5.75 27.98 41.77
CA THR A 5 -5.57 28.06 40.33
C THR A 5 -6.48 27.06 39.61
N ALA A 6 -7.30 27.54 38.68
CA ALA A 6 -7.93 26.67 37.70
C ALA A 6 -6.85 26.21 36.70
N CYS A 7 -6.62 24.90 36.60
CA CYS A 7 -5.87 24.32 35.50
C CYS A 7 -6.65 24.51 34.20
N LEU A 8 -6.37 25.60 33.48
CA LEU A 8 -6.60 25.67 32.05
C LEU A 8 -5.62 24.69 31.39
N ALA A 9 -6.15 23.57 30.90
CA ALA A 9 -5.45 22.77 29.91
C ALA A 9 -5.20 23.68 28.69
N PRO A 10 -4.00 23.71 28.11
CA PRO A 10 -3.80 24.39 26.86
C PRO A 10 -4.57 23.61 25.80
N LEU A 11 -5.65 24.19 25.30
CA LEU A 11 -6.15 23.94 23.95
C LEU A 11 -5.01 24.32 23.01
N LEU A 12 -4.10 23.38 22.78
CA LEU A 12 -3.26 23.38 21.60
C LEU A 12 -4.22 23.27 20.42
N GLY A 13 -4.55 24.43 19.86
CA GLY A 13 -5.20 24.49 18.57
C GLY A 13 -4.33 23.74 17.59
N LEU A 14 -4.84 22.61 17.10
CA LEU A 14 -4.63 22.24 15.71
C LEU A 14 -5.11 23.44 14.89
N ALA A 15 -4.23 24.40 14.65
CA ALA A 15 -4.38 25.24 13.49
C ALA A 15 -4.50 24.26 12.33
N ALA A 16 -5.66 24.24 11.66
CA ALA A 16 -5.86 23.45 10.47
C ALA A 16 -4.63 23.70 9.59
N ALA A 17 -3.82 22.65 9.37
CA ALA A 17 -2.87 22.68 8.27
C ALA A 17 -3.68 23.17 7.06
N GLY A 18 -3.18 24.18 6.35
CA GLY A 18 -3.93 24.79 5.25
C GLY A 18 -4.51 23.69 4.37
N SER A 19 -5.74 23.85 3.89
CA SER A 19 -6.49 22.84 3.13
C SER A 19 -5.65 22.19 2.00
N LYS A 20 -4.71 22.94 1.42
CA LYS A 20 -3.66 22.46 0.50
C LYS A 20 -2.73 21.37 1.04
N ALA A 21 -2.27 21.43 2.29
CA ALA A 21 -1.44 20.35 2.85
C ALA A 21 -2.26 19.06 3.03
N GLN A 22 -3.55 19.18 3.31
CA GLN A 22 -4.45 18.03 3.35
C GLN A 22 -4.61 17.41 1.96
N ILE A 23 -4.80 18.22 0.92
CA ILE A 23 -4.98 17.77 -0.46
C ILE A 23 -3.67 17.27 -1.08
N GLY A 24 -2.55 17.94 -0.80
CA GLY A 24 -1.25 17.65 -1.36
C GLY A 24 -0.80 16.21 -1.14
N GLN A 25 -1.17 15.63 0.01
CA GLN A 25 -0.92 14.21 0.31
C GLN A 25 -1.61 13.22 -0.66
N HIS A 26 -2.55 13.69 -1.50
CA HIS A 26 -3.22 12.89 -2.51
C HIS A 26 -2.60 13.02 -3.91
N VAL A 27 -1.52 13.80 -4.08
CA VAL A 27 -0.93 14.08 -5.38
C VAL A 27 0.54 13.67 -5.38
N ILE A 28 0.90 12.82 -6.35
CA ILE A 28 2.26 12.40 -6.63
C ILE A 28 2.82 13.31 -7.72
N PHE A 29 3.94 13.96 -7.44
CA PHE A 29 4.57 14.96 -8.30
C PHE A 29 5.66 14.33 -9.16
N SER A 30 6.01 15.02 -10.25
CA SER A 30 7.17 14.73 -11.09
C SER A 30 7.93 16.02 -11.39
N TYR A 31 9.17 15.91 -11.87
CA TYR A 31 10.00 17.06 -12.24
C TYR A 31 10.83 16.77 -13.50
N PRO A 32 11.18 17.80 -14.28
CA PRO A 32 11.93 17.65 -15.52
C PRO A 32 13.44 17.54 -15.25
N GLY A 33 14.14 16.83 -16.13
CA GLY A 33 15.59 16.77 -16.15
C GLY A 33 16.24 16.14 -14.91
N GLU A 34 17.55 16.28 -14.83
CA GLU A 34 18.38 15.59 -13.83
C GLU A 34 18.24 16.19 -12.41
N THR A 35 18.01 17.50 -12.32
CA THR A 35 18.02 18.25 -11.06
C THR A 35 16.63 18.74 -10.70
N PRO A 36 16.05 18.33 -9.56
CA PRO A 36 14.76 18.85 -9.13
C PRO A 36 14.86 20.36 -8.82
N PRO A 37 13.85 21.15 -9.22
CA PRO A 37 13.84 22.57 -8.89
C PRO A 37 13.64 22.77 -7.38
N GLU A 38 14.29 23.78 -6.79
CA GLU A 38 14.16 24.12 -5.36
C GLU A 38 12.70 24.34 -4.94
N HIS A 39 11.86 24.82 -5.85
CA HIS A 39 10.42 24.97 -5.63
C HIS A 39 9.71 23.66 -5.23
N LEU A 40 10.14 22.51 -5.74
CA LEU A 40 9.58 21.21 -5.32
C LEU A 40 9.88 20.92 -3.85
N PHE A 41 11.09 21.27 -3.36
CA PHE A 41 11.43 21.12 -1.94
C PHE A 41 10.61 22.04 -1.05
N ASP A 42 10.27 23.25 -1.51
CA ASP A 42 9.37 24.15 -0.79
C ASP A 42 7.97 23.55 -0.62
N LEU A 43 7.42 22.94 -1.67
CA LEU A 43 6.13 22.24 -1.63
C LEU A 43 6.18 21.01 -0.70
N ILE A 44 7.26 20.21 -0.76
CA ILE A 44 7.47 19.08 0.14
C ILE A 44 7.50 19.55 1.61
N ARG A 45 8.26 20.61 1.90
CA ARG A 45 8.37 21.19 3.25
C ARG A 45 7.04 21.75 3.74
N ALA A 46 6.20 22.28 2.84
CA ALA A 46 4.86 22.73 3.16
C ALA A 46 3.85 21.59 3.42
N GLY A 47 4.19 20.36 3.02
CA GLY A 47 3.29 19.20 3.10
C GLY A 47 2.29 19.14 1.94
N GLU A 48 2.58 19.84 0.84
CA GLU A 48 1.71 19.93 -0.33
C GLU A 48 2.02 18.85 -1.39
N VAL A 49 2.83 17.84 -1.03
CA VAL A 49 3.26 16.74 -1.89
C VAL A 49 3.08 15.41 -1.15
N GLY A 50 2.36 14.46 -1.76
CA GLY A 50 2.15 13.11 -1.23
C GLY A 50 3.20 12.10 -1.69
N GLY A 51 3.91 12.41 -2.78
CA GLY A 51 5.05 11.64 -3.24
C GLY A 51 5.69 12.20 -4.49
N VAL A 52 6.76 11.55 -4.95
CA VAL A 52 7.48 11.87 -6.17
C VAL A 52 7.66 10.62 -7.04
N ILE A 53 7.27 10.69 -8.31
CA ILE A 53 7.60 9.68 -9.32
C ILE A 53 8.89 10.08 -10.06
N ILE A 54 9.80 9.12 -10.19
CA ILE A 54 11.12 9.27 -10.82
C ILE A 54 11.10 8.61 -12.19
N PHE A 55 11.54 9.34 -13.21
CA PHE A 55 11.69 8.90 -14.60
C PHE A 55 13.16 8.70 -14.96
N GLY A 56 13.41 8.04 -16.10
CA GLY A 56 14.77 7.77 -16.58
C GLY A 56 15.65 9.02 -16.74
N GLU A 57 15.07 10.18 -17.07
CA GLU A 57 15.81 11.45 -17.16
C GLU A 57 16.32 11.97 -15.81
N ASN A 58 15.75 11.50 -14.70
CA ASN A 58 16.15 11.86 -13.35
C ASN A 58 17.26 10.93 -12.81
N VAL A 59 17.55 9.82 -13.49
CA VAL A 59 18.46 8.78 -12.99
C VAL A 59 19.91 9.16 -13.26
N THR A 60 20.49 9.85 -12.28
CA THR A 60 21.91 10.25 -12.24
C THR A 60 22.65 9.53 -11.09
N GLU A 61 23.96 9.73 -11.02
CA GLU A 61 24.78 9.24 -9.91
C GLU A 61 24.35 9.85 -8.56
N ASP A 62 23.82 11.09 -8.57
CA ASP A 62 23.39 11.84 -7.38
C ASP A 62 21.92 11.58 -6.99
N LEU A 63 21.22 10.66 -7.67
CA LEU A 63 19.81 10.38 -7.40
C LEU A 63 19.55 9.90 -5.96
N PRO A 64 20.35 8.97 -5.37
CA PRO A 64 20.15 8.55 -3.98
C PRO A 64 20.23 9.71 -2.97
N GLU A 65 21.18 10.64 -3.15
CA GLU A 65 21.34 11.85 -2.34
C GLU A 65 20.15 12.80 -2.54
N THR A 66 19.69 12.93 -3.78
CA THR A 66 18.50 13.74 -4.11
C THR A 66 17.26 13.20 -3.41
N ILE A 67 17.08 11.88 -3.40
CA ILE A 67 15.95 11.23 -2.73
C ILE A 67 16.05 11.40 -1.20
N GLU A 68 17.24 11.24 -0.61
CA GLU A 68 17.40 11.51 0.83
C GLU A 68 17.13 12.99 1.17
N ARG A 69 17.44 13.93 0.25
CA ARG A 69 17.02 15.34 0.40
C ARG A 69 15.50 15.49 0.38
N PHE A 70 14.76 14.79 -0.49
CA PHE A 70 13.30 14.80 -0.43
C PHE A 70 12.77 14.26 0.91
N LEU A 71 13.31 13.12 1.35
CA LEU A 71 12.88 12.46 2.60
C LEU A 71 13.17 13.34 3.81
N SER A 72 14.38 13.91 3.92
CA SER A 72 14.76 14.81 5.01
C SER A 72 13.95 16.11 4.99
N THR A 73 13.70 16.70 3.82
CA THR A 73 12.82 17.88 3.69
C THR A 73 11.39 17.56 4.11
N TYR A 74 10.87 16.38 3.78
CA TYR A 74 9.54 15.96 4.19
C TYR A 74 9.44 15.75 5.71
N ARG A 75 10.50 15.27 6.38
CA ARG A 75 10.53 15.14 7.85
C ARG A 75 10.37 16.48 8.59
N GLU A 76 10.67 17.61 7.92
CA GLU A 76 10.44 18.97 8.45
C GLU A 76 8.99 19.45 8.25
N SER A 77 8.20 18.74 7.44
CA SER A 77 6.85 19.13 7.05
C SER A 77 5.85 18.94 8.18
N PRO A 78 4.84 19.83 8.32
CA PRO A 78 3.71 19.58 9.22
C PRO A 78 2.86 18.37 8.82
N ALA A 79 2.99 17.87 7.58
CA ALA A 79 2.32 16.65 7.12
C ALA A 79 3.01 15.37 7.60
N TYR A 80 4.26 15.45 8.08
CA TYR A 80 5.00 14.28 8.54
C TYR A 80 4.38 13.70 9.81
N ASN A 81 3.87 12.48 9.69
CA ASN A 81 3.21 11.74 10.77
C ASN A 81 4.01 10.51 11.23
N GLY A 82 5.30 10.42 10.88
CA GLY A 82 6.15 9.25 11.13
C GLY A 82 6.33 8.34 9.92
N THR A 83 5.61 8.59 8.83
CA THR A 83 5.68 7.83 7.59
C THR A 83 6.52 8.59 6.54
N PRO A 84 7.41 7.92 5.79
CA PRO A 84 8.20 8.59 4.75
C PRO A 84 7.33 9.05 3.57
N LEU A 85 7.82 10.06 2.85
CA LEU A 85 7.25 10.48 1.56
C LEU A 85 7.29 9.30 0.58
N LEU A 86 6.25 9.13 -0.24
CA LEU A 86 6.26 8.11 -1.29
C LEU A 86 7.26 8.51 -2.39
N ILE A 87 8.22 7.64 -2.68
CA ILE A 87 9.16 7.81 -3.78
C ILE A 87 9.05 6.57 -4.66
N MET A 88 8.66 6.78 -5.91
CA MET A 88 8.25 5.70 -6.80
C MET A 88 8.81 5.79 -8.22
N THR A 89 8.79 4.66 -8.93
CA THR A 89 9.14 4.57 -10.35
C THR A 89 8.47 3.36 -10.99
N ASP A 90 8.61 3.21 -12.32
CA ASP A 90 8.26 1.98 -13.03
C ASP A 90 9.48 1.05 -13.14
N GLN A 91 9.56 0.06 -12.27
CA GLN A 91 10.57 -0.99 -12.31
C GLN A 91 9.88 -2.35 -12.53
N GLU A 92 9.25 -2.50 -13.69
CA GLU A 92 8.53 -3.72 -14.08
C GLU A 92 9.48 -4.84 -14.54
N GLY A 93 10.53 -4.45 -15.27
CA GLY A 93 11.44 -5.34 -15.97
C GLY A 93 11.41 -5.14 -17.48
N GLY A 94 12.34 -5.78 -18.18
CA GLY A 94 12.49 -5.63 -19.63
C GLY A 94 12.67 -4.16 -20.05
N GLN A 95 11.79 -3.69 -20.94
CA GLN A 95 11.85 -2.32 -21.47
C GLN A 95 11.33 -1.26 -20.49
N ILE A 96 10.48 -1.65 -19.53
CA ILE A 96 9.90 -0.74 -18.54
C ILE A 96 10.69 -0.89 -17.24
N ARG A 97 11.91 -0.35 -17.30
CA ARG A 97 12.90 -0.36 -16.23
C ARG A 97 13.59 1.00 -16.20
N ARG A 98 13.31 1.83 -15.18
CA ARG A 98 13.92 3.17 -15.07
C ARG A 98 15.30 3.13 -14.42
N LEU A 99 15.45 2.35 -13.36
CA LEU A 99 16.69 2.25 -12.61
C LEU A 99 17.60 1.17 -13.20
N PRO A 100 18.92 1.40 -13.25
CA PRO A 100 19.86 0.33 -13.54
C PRO A 100 19.80 -0.69 -12.39
N GLY A 101 19.57 -1.96 -12.74
CA GLY A 101 19.39 -3.02 -11.76
C GLY A 101 18.31 -4.02 -12.16
N ALA A 102 17.95 -4.90 -11.25
CA ALA A 102 16.89 -5.88 -11.47
C ALA A 102 15.49 -5.22 -11.45
N PRO A 103 14.48 -5.86 -12.07
CA PRO A 103 14.58 -7.07 -12.86
C PRO A 103 14.97 -6.78 -14.31
N GLU A 104 15.84 -7.62 -14.90
CA GLU A 104 16.25 -7.46 -16.30
C GLU A 104 15.27 -8.12 -17.27
N GLN A 105 14.76 -9.29 -16.88
CA GLN A 105 13.84 -10.08 -17.67
C GLN A 105 12.50 -9.36 -17.86
N THR A 106 11.85 -9.63 -18.98
CA THR A 106 10.46 -9.25 -19.23
C THR A 106 9.52 -10.13 -18.41
N ALA A 107 8.30 -9.66 -18.13
CA ALA A 107 7.27 -10.48 -17.51
C ALA A 107 6.96 -11.72 -18.39
N ARG A 108 6.98 -11.55 -19.71
CA ARG A 108 6.76 -12.64 -20.66
C ARG A 108 7.81 -13.75 -20.53
N GLU A 109 9.09 -13.41 -20.48
CA GLU A 109 10.18 -14.38 -20.28
C GLU A 109 10.06 -15.12 -18.94
N VAL A 110 9.62 -14.41 -17.88
CA VAL A 110 9.34 -15.03 -16.58
C VAL A 110 8.18 -16.02 -16.68
N GLY A 111 7.08 -15.65 -17.34
CA GLY A 111 5.92 -16.51 -17.53
C GLY A 111 6.19 -17.75 -18.39
N ASP A 112 7.11 -17.65 -19.35
CA ASP A 112 7.54 -18.77 -20.21
C ASP A 112 8.62 -19.66 -19.56
N SER A 113 9.10 -19.31 -18.36
CA SER A 113 10.13 -20.09 -17.67
C SER A 113 9.63 -21.44 -17.15
N SER A 114 10.55 -22.32 -16.74
CA SER A 114 10.20 -23.65 -16.21
C SER A 114 9.50 -23.61 -14.86
N ASP A 115 9.70 -22.54 -14.09
CA ASP A 115 9.02 -22.28 -12.82
C ASP A 115 8.67 -20.78 -12.74
N PRO A 116 7.55 -20.37 -13.38
CA PRO A 116 7.21 -18.96 -13.54
C PRO A 116 6.93 -18.27 -12.19
N PHE A 117 6.46 -19.01 -11.19
CA PHE A 117 6.12 -18.45 -9.88
C PHE A 117 7.37 -18.14 -9.07
N ALA A 118 8.35 -19.06 -9.05
CA ALA A 118 9.63 -18.80 -8.42
C ALA A 118 10.36 -17.64 -9.11
N ALA A 119 10.41 -17.63 -10.45
CA ALA A 119 11.04 -16.57 -11.22
C ALA A 119 10.35 -15.20 -11.02
N ALA A 120 9.02 -15.16 -10.89
CA ALA A 120 8.30 -13.92 -10.56
C ALA A 120 8.59 -13.42 -9.13
N GLY A 121 8.78 -14.34 -8.17
CA GLY A 121 9.23 -13.99 -6.83
C GLY A 121 10.63 -13.38 -6.82
N GLU A 122 11.57 -13.97 -7.56
CA GLU A 122 12.93 -13.42 -7.75
C GLU A 122 12.89 -12.05 -8.44
N MET A 123 12.04 -11.89 -9.46
CA MET A 123 11.81 -10.63 -10.15
C MET A 123 11.30 -9.53 -9.18
N GLY A 124 10.34 -9.85 -8.31
CA GLY A 124 9.85 -8.93 -7.28
C GLY A 124 10.90 -8.58 -6.22
N ALA A 125 11.69 -9.55 -5.77
CA ALA A 125 12.79 -9.33 -4.82
C ALA A 125 13.89 -8.44 -5.41
N GLY A 126 14.29 -8.69 -6.67
CA GLY A 126 15.29 -7.89 -7.36
C GLY A 126 14.83 -6.45 -7.65
N ALA A 127 13.54 -6.27 -7.95
CA ALA A 127 12.95 -4.94 -8.06
C ALA A 127 13.05 -4.19 -6.72
N ALA A 128 12.68 -4.83 -5.61
CA ALA A 128 12.80 -4.21 -4.29
C ALA A 128 14.24 -3.86 -3.90
N GLU A 129 15.19 -4.77 -4.14
CA GLU A 129 16.62 -4.52 -3.90
C GLU A 129 17.10 -3.29 -4.67
N THR A 130 16.72 -3.20 -5.96
CA THR A 130 17.07 -2.05 -6.81
C THR A 130 16.44 -0.77 -6.29
N LEU A 131 15.15 -0.75 -5.93
CA LEU A 131 14.52 0.47 -5.41
C LEU A 131 15.12 0.90 -4.06
N THR A 132 15.41 -0.07 -3.20
CA THR A 132 16.00 0.19 -1.88
C THR A 132 17.39 0.83 -2.01
N SER A 133 18.20 0.42 -3.00
CA SER A 133 19.52 1.03 -3.21
C SER A 133 19.48 2.50 -3.62
N TYR A 134 18.32 2.99 -4.06
CA TYR A 134 18.05 4.40 -4.38
C TYR A 134 17.19 5.11 -3.33
N ASN A 135 16.92 4.48 -2.17
CA ASN A 135 16.01 5.01 -1.13
C ASN A 135 14.54 5.18 -1.59
N MET A 136 14.11 4.41 -2.59
CA MET A 136 12.70 4.38 -3.04
C MET A 136 11.89 3.35 -2.25
N ASN A 137 10.59 3.62 -2.07
CA ASN A 137 9.71 2.80 -1.22
C ASN A 137 8.43 2.34 -1.91
N ALA A 138 8.23 2.66 -3.20
CA ALA A 138 7.09 2.20 -3.97
C ALA A 138 7.47 1.88 -5.43
N ASN A 139 6.95 0.77 -5.96
CA ASN A 139 7.10 0.39 -7.35
C ASN A 139 5.73 0.38 -8.02
N LEU A 140 5.65 0.94 -9.23
CA LEU A 140 4.48 0.85 -10.08
C LEU A 140 4.51 -0.49 -10.86
N ALA A 141 4.52 -1.61 -10.14
CA ALA A 141 4.56 -2.98 -10.67
C ALA A 141 3.98 -3.97 -9.64
N PRO A 142 3.43 -5.13 -10.06
CA PRO A 142 3.52 -5.73 -11.39
C PRO A 142 2.34 -5.41 -12.32
N VAL A 143 2.51 -5.73 -13.61
CA VAL A 143 1.44 -5.70 -14.62
C VAL A 143 0.67 -7.02 -14.60
N LEU A 144 -0.66 -6.95 -14.49
CA LEU A 144 -1.60 -8.07 -14.36
C LEU A 144 -2.39 -8.35 -15.65
N ALA A 145 -2.06 -7.70 -16.76
CA ALA A 145 -2.74 -7.92 -18.02
C ALA A 145 -2.61 -9.38 -18.46
N VAL A 146 -3.72 -10.04 -18.78
CA VAL A 146 -3.75 -11.38 -19.41
C VAL A 146 -3.94 -11.16 -20.90
N TYR A 147 -2.88 -11.23 -21.70
CA TYR A 147 -3.03 -10.95 -23.14
C TYR A 147 -3.94 -11.99 -23.82
N ARG A 148 -4.65 -11.62 -24.89
CA ARG A 148 -5.57 -12.54 -25.57
C ARG A 148 -4.92 -13.21 -26.77
N GLU A 149 -4.29 -12.40 -27.61
CA GLU A 149 -3.60 -12.81 -28.83
C GLU A 149 -2.12 -12.42 -28.76
N GLU A 150 -1.27 -13.21 -29.42
CA GLU A 150 0.15 -12.86 -29.55
C GLU A 150 0.30 -11.49 -30.24
N GLY A 151 1.08 -10.61 -29.64
CA GLY A 151 1.28 -9.25 -30.14
C GLY A 151 0.23 -8.22 -29.71
N ASP A 152 -0.76 -8.59 -28.88
CA ASP A 152 -1.55 -7.60 -28.12
C ASP A 152 -0.63 -6.62 -27.38
N PHE A 153 -1.12 -5.42 -27.09
CA PHE A 153 -0.30 -4.31 -26.61
C PHE A 153 0.64 -4.73 -25.47
N THR A 154 0.11 -5.34 -24.41
CA THR A 154 0.92 -5.74 -23.26
C THR A 154 1.87 -6.91 -23.54
N ASP A 155 1.52 -7.80 -24.47
CA ASP A 155 2.38 -8.93 -24.87
C ASP A 155 3.54 -8.45 -25.75
N ARG A 156 3.26 -7.59 -26.73
CA ARG A 156 4.26 -7.03 -27.64
C ARG A 156 5.44 -6.36 -26.92
N TYR A 157 5.17 -5.71 -25.79
CA TYR A 157 6.20 -5.05 -24.98
C TYR A 157 6.74 -5.96 -23.85
N GLY A 158 6.34 -7.24 -23.80
CA GLY A 158 6.78 -8.21 -22.80
C GLY A 158 6.28 -7.91 -21.38
N ARG A 159 5.20 -7.13 -21.25
CA ARG A 159 4.66 -6.66 -19.95
C ARG A 159 3.63 -7.61 -19.35
N SER A 160 3.08 -8.53 -20.14
CA SER A 160 2.19 -9.59 -19.63
C SER A 160 2.97 -10.88 -19.40
N TYR A 161 2.71 -11.56 -18.29
CA TYR A 161 3.31 -12.86 -18.01
C TYR A 161 2.79 -13.97 -18.94
N SER A 162 1.50 -13.96 -19.30
CA SER A 162 0.87 -15.07 -20.02
C SER A 162 -0.52 -14.69 -20.55
N ASN A 163 -1.05 -15.47 -21.50
CA ASN A 163 -2.47 -15.50 -21.84
C ASN A 163 -3.30 -16.41 -20.92
N ASN A 164 -2.67 -17.03 -19.93
CA ASN A 164 -3.34 -17.83 -18.92
C ASN A 164 -3.47 -17.03 -17.61
N ALA A 165 -4.70 -16.69 -17.24
CA ALA A 165 -5.00 -15.94 -16.02
C ALA A 165 -4.42 -16.59 -14.75
N THR A 166 -4.36 -17.92 -14.66
CA THR A 166 -3.76 -18.62 -13.50
C THR A 166 -2.24 -18.41 -13.43
N VAL A 167 -1.56 -18.34 -14.58
CA VAL A 167 -0.12 -18.05 -14.60
C VAL A 167 0.12 -16.60 -14.18
N VAL A 168 -0.64 -15.66 -14.73
CA VAL A 168 -0.55 -14.23 -14.38
C VAL A 168 -0.84 -14.02 -12.88
N SER A 169 -1.91 -14.64 -12.35
CA SER A 169 -2.24 -14.69 -10.93
C SER A 169 -1.08 -15.12 -10.05
N GLY A 170 -0.50 -16.30 -10.31
CA GLY A 170 0.57 -16.86 -9.49
C GLY A 170 1.85 -16.03 -9.54
N CYS A 171 2.21 -15.54 -10.73
CA CYS A 171 3.35 -14.63 -10.90
C CYS A 171 3.14 -13.30 -10.15
N ALA A 172 1.99 -12.67 -10.34
CA ALA A 172 1.70 -11.38 -9.72
C ALA A 172 1.67 -11.47 -8.19
N ALA A 173 1.07 -12.52 -7.63
CA ALA A 173 1.08 -12.76 -6.18
C ALA A 173 2.51 -12.95 -5.65
N GLN A 174 3.34 -13.78 -6.31
CA GLN A 174 4.73 -13.98 -5.89
C GLN A 174 5.57 -12.70 -5.99
N PHE A 175 5.40 -11.92 -7.06
CA PHE A 175 6.06 -10.62 -7.20
C PHE A 175 5.69 -9.69 -6.03
N VAL A 176 4.39 -9.54 -5.75
CA VAL A 176 3.86 -8.68 -4.67
C VAL A 176 4.41 -9.11 -3.31
N GLU A 177 4.33 -10.40 -2.97
CA GLU A 177 4.81 -10.90 -1.68
C GLU A 177 6.31 -10.67 -1.46
N ASN A 178 7.12 -10.93 -2.49
CA ASN A 178 8.57 -10.80 -2.39
C ASN A 178 9.01 -9.33 -2.36
N GLN A 179 8.40 -8.47 -3.19
CA GLN A 179 8.73 -7.05 -3.20
C GLN A 179 8.33 -6.36 -1.89
N GLN A 180 7.10 -6.59 -1.43
CA GLN A 180 6.62 -5.99 -0.17
C GLN A 180 7.28 -6.61 1.06
N GLY A 181 7.73 -7.87 0.96
CA GLY A 181 8.55 -8.52 1.99
C GLY A 181 9.92 -7.87 2.21
N ALA A 182 10.34 -7.00 1.28
CA ALA A 182 11.51 -6.13 1.36
C ALA A 182 11.14 -4.65 1.58
N ASN A 183 9.90 -4.38 2.04
CA ASN A 183 9.37 -3.05 2.39
C ASN A 183 9.24 -2.06 1.22
N VAL A 184 9.10 -2.55 -0.01
CA VAL A 184 8.79 -1.74 -1.18
C VAL A 184 7.35 -2.01 -1.62
N LEU A 185 6.50 -0.98 -1.55
CA LEU A 185 5.07 -1.07 -1.90
C LEU A 185 4.89 -1.51 -3.35
N ALA A 186 4.05 -2.53 -3.59
CA ALA A 186 3.71 -2.97 -4.93
C ALA A 186 2.41 -2.31 -5.44
N THR A 187 2.33 -2.13 -6.75
CA THR A 187 1.16 -1.56 -7.43
C THR A 187 0.70 -2.49 -8.54
N ALA A 188 -0.39 -3.21 -8.31
CA ALA A 188 -0.99 -4.05 -9.34
C ALA A 188 -1.70 -3.20 -10.40
N LYS A 189 -1.38 -3.40 -11.68
CA LYS A 189 -1.89 -2.56 -12.78
C LYS A 189 -2.17 -3.33 -14.07
N HIS A 190 -3.11 -2.95 -14.93
CA HIS A 190 -3.99 -1.78 -14.88
C HIS A 190 -5.44 -2.29 -14.78
N PHE A 191 -6.13 -2.01 -13.67
CA PHE A 191 -7.45 -2.57 -13.34
C PHE A 191 -8.56 -2.00 -14.26
N PRO A 192 -9.53 -2.79 -14.75
CA PRO A 192 -9.77 -4.22 -14.48
C PRO A 192 -8.88 -5.17 -15.29
N GLY A 193 -8.28 -4.71 -16.38
CA GLY A 193 -7.26 -5.45 -17.13
C GLY A 193 -7.11 -4.91 -18.55
N LEU A 194 -5.86 -4.61 -18.93
CA LEU A 194 -5.52 -4.08 -20.25
C LEU A 194 -5.13 -5.18 -21.26
N GLY A 195 -5.34 -6.45 -20.91
CA GLY A 195 -4.82 -7.59 -21.68
C GLY A 195 -5.47 -7.76 -23.06
N ALA A 196 -6.73 -7.35 -23.22
CA ALA A 196 -7.44 -7.38 -24.50
C ALA A 196 -7.15 -6.18 -25.41
N ALA A 197 -6.29 -5.24 -25.00
CA ALA A 197 -5.91 -4.11 -25.83
C ALA A 197 -5.06 -4.59 -27.01
N ALA A 198 -5.52 -4.33 -28.23
CA ALA A 198 -4.81 -4.71 -29.44
C ALA A 198 -3.49 -3.95 -29.55
N THR A 199 -2.59 -4.42 -30.40
CA THR A 199 -1.21 -3.94 -30.56
C THR A 199 -0.99 -2.42 -30.51
N GLU A 200 -1.88 -1.64 -31.14
CA GLU A 200 -1.76 -0.18 -31.29
C GLU A 200 -2.68 0.61 -30.32
N GLU A 201 -3.26 -0.06 -29.33
CA GLU A 201 -4.19 0.50 -28.34
C GLU A 201 -3.46 0.90 -27.07
N ASN A 202 -2.56 1.88 -27.20
CA ASN A 202 -1.86 2.49 -26.08
C ASN A 202 -2.69 3.61 -25.43
N THR A 203 -3.09 3.44 -24.17
CA THR A 203 -3.83 4.45 -23.40
C THR A 203 -3.04 5.73 -23.12
N ASP A 204 -1.71 5.67 -23.15
CA ASP A 204 -0.84 6.85 -22.95
C ASP A 204 -0.94 7.81 -24.13
N GLU A 205 -1.29 7.30 -25.31
CA GLU A 205 -1.24 8.05 -26.57
C GLU A 205 -2.63 8.42 -27.09
N ARG A 206 -3.64 7.56 -26.87
CA ARG A 206 -4.94 7.68 -27.53
C ARG A 206 -6.06 7.02 -26.74
N PRO A 207 -7.33 7.39 -27.00
CA PRO A 207 -8.48 6.67 -26.44
C PRO A 207 -8.48 5.20 -26.86
N VAL A 208 -8.81 4.33 -25.90
CA VAL A 208 -8.91 2.88 -26.05
C VAL A 208 -10.25 2.42 -25.47
N THR A 209 -10.91 1.48 -26.15
CA THR A 209 -12.15 0.86 -25.68
C THR A 209 -12.01 -0.64 -25.75
N ILE A 210 -12.18 -1.30 -24.60
CA ILE A 210 -12.09 -2.75 -24.47
C ILE A 210 -13.52 -3.30 -24.46
N ASP A 211 -13.98 -3.71 -25.64
CA ASP A 211 -15.36 -4.16 -25.90
C ASP A 211 -15.49 -5.68 -25.76
N ILE A 212 -15.34 -6.16 -24.52
CA ILE A 212 -15.56 -7.56 -24.14
C ILE A 212 -16.64 -7.63 -23.05
N SER A 213 -17.21 -8.82 -22.83
CA SER A 213 -18.30 -8.97 -21.86
C SER A 213 -17.82 -8.81 -20.42
N LEU A 214 -18.72 -8.36 -19.52
CA LEU A 214 -18.41 -8.26 -18.08
C LEU A 214 -18.05 -9.62 -17.47
N ASP A 215 -18.63 -10.71 -18.00
CA ASP A 215 -18.30 -12.07 -17.58
C ASP A 215 -16.86 -12.44 -17.94
N GLU A 216 -16.41 -12.07 -19.14
CA GLU A 216 -15.02 -12.28 -19.56
C GLU A 216 -14.04 -11.45 -18.73
N ILE A 217 -14.35 -10.18 -18.46
CA ILE A 217 -13.54 -9.33 -17.57
C ILE A 217 -13.40 -10.00 -16.20
N ARG A 218 -14.51 -10.44 -15.61
CA ARG A 218 -14.53 -11.08 -14.29
C ARG A 218 -13.82 -12.43 -14.23
N THR A 219 -13.95 -13.24 -15.28
CA THR A 219 -13.45 -14.62 -15.29
C THR A 219 -12.05 -14.76 -15.88
N VAL A 220 -11.49 -13.69 -16.46
CA VAL A 220 -10.13 -13.68 -17.02
C VAL A 220 -9.31 -12.52 -16.48
N ASP A 221 -9.73 -11.27 -16.71
CA ASP A 221 -8.91 -10.08 -16.40
C ASP A 221 -8.80 -9.77 -14.92
N GLU A 222 -9.88 -10.01 -14.17
CA GLU A 222 -9.94 -9.73 -12.74
C GLU A 222 -9.45 -10.89 -11.87
N VAL A 223 -9.21 -12.07 -12.46
CA VAL A 223 -8.71 -13.25 -11.74
C VAL A 223 -7.38 -12.95 -11.03
N PRO A 224 -6.37 -12.32 -11.66
CA PRO A 224 -5.15 -11.91 -10.98
C PRO A 224 -5.37 -10.92 -9.84
N TYR A 225 -6.42 -10.10 -9.88
CA TYR A 225 -6.69 -9.11 -8.83
C TYR A 225 -7.15 -9.74 -7.52
N HIS A 226 -7.93 -10.84 -7.59
CA HIS A 226 -8.30 -11.60 -6.39
C HIS A 226 -7.05 -12.07 -5.61
N ASP A 227 -6.07 -12.62 -6.32
CA ASP A 227 -4.89 -13.21 -5.69
C ASP A 227 -3.93 -12.15 -5.15
N VAL A 228 -3.72 -11.03 -5.85
CA VAL A 228 -2.88 -9.95 -5.30
C VAL A 228 -3.55 -9.21 -4.13
N ILE A 229 -4.89 -9.10 -4.12
CA ILE A 229 -5.63 -8.57 -2.96
C ILE A 229 -5.42 -9.50 -1.76
N GLN A 230 -5.52 -10.81 -1.95
CA GLN A 230 -5.27 -11.79 -0.91
C GLN A 230 -3.80 -11.77 -0.43
N ALA A 231 -2.85 -11.56 -1.35
CA ALA A 231 -1.43 -11.36 -1.05
C ALA A 231 -1.15 -10.03 -0.33
N GLY A 232 -2.14 -9.14 -0.22
CA GLY A 232 -2.03 -7.86 0.47
C GLY A 232 -1.32 -6.79 -0.35
N VAL A 233 -1.56 -6.72 -1.65
CA VAL A 233 -1.01 -5.69 -2.52
C VAL A 233 -1.32 -4.28 -1.99
N ALA A 234 -0.29 -3.43 -1.99
CA ALA A 234 -0.38 -2.12 -1.37
C ALA A 234 -1.22 -1.13 -2.17
N MET A 235 -1.04 -1.15 -3.49
CA MET A 235 -1.72 -0.24 -4.40
C MET A 235 -2.34 -0.99 -5.59
N ILE A 236 -3.47 -0.48 -6.07
CA ILE A 236 -4.04 -0.89 -7.36
C ILE A 236 -4.17 0.35 -8.23
N MET A 237 -3.69 0.23 -9.48
CA MET A 237 -3.79 1.28 -10.48
C MET A 237 -4.86 0.93 -11.52
N PRO A 238 -5.90 1.75 -11.70
CA PRO A 238 -6.90 1.53 -12.71
C PRO A 238 -6.42 1.99 -14.09
N SER A 239 -6.93 1.32 -15.11
CA SER A 239 -6.73 1.60 -16.52
C SER A 239 -7.47 2.87 -16.97
N TRP A 240 -6.92 3.55 -17.98
CA TRP A 240 -7.58 4.62 -18.71
C TRP A 240 -8.39 4.18 -19.94
N ALA A 241 -8.54 2.88 -20.16
CA ALA A 241 -9.46 2.37 -21.18
C ALA A 241 -10.93 2.46 -20.70
N ILE A 242 -11.85 2.56 -21.66
CA ILE A 242 -13.30 2.44 -21.43
C ILE A 242 -13.71 0.97 -21.58
N TYR A 243 -14.55 0.49 -20.67
CA TYR A 243 -15.05 -0.89 -20.64
C TYR A 243 -16.60 -0.86 -20.64
N PRO A 244 -17.23 -0.83 -21.83
CA PRO A 244 -18.67 -0.60 -21.99
C PRO A 244 -19.56 -1.59 -21.23
N ALA A 245 -19.04 -2.78 -20.96
CA ALA A 245 -19.68 -3.83 -20.20
C ALA A 245 -20.16 -3.40 -18.80
N LEU A 246 -19.50 -2.44 -18.17
CA LEU A 246 -19.94 -1.84 -16.91
C LEU A 246 -20.13 -0.33 -17.03
N ASP A 247 -19.26 0.39 -17.72
CA ASP A 247 -19.39 1.84 -17.90
C ASP A 247 -18.89 2.23 -19.29
N ALA A 248 -19.81 2.68 -20.14
CA ALA A 248 -19.52 3.07 -21.52
C ALA A 248 -19.14 4.56 -21.65
N GLU A 249 -19.27 5.34 -20.58
CA GLU A 249 -19.04 6.80 -20.61
C GLU A 249 -17.69 7.19 -20.03
N ARG A 250 -17.16 6.39 -19.08
CA ARG A 250 -15.96 6.74 -18.33
C ARG A 250 -14.92 5.63 -18.36
N PRO A 251 -13.62 5.99 -18.40
CA PRO A 251 -12.56 5.02 -18.19
C PRO A 251 -12.62 4.47 -16.77
N ALA A 252 -12.02 3.29 -16.55
CA ALA A 252 -12.11 2.59 -15.25
C ALA A 252 -11.69 3.50 -14.07
N GLY A 253 -10.59 4.23 -14.19
CA GLY A 253 -10.11 5.13 -13.13
C GLY A 253 -10.98 6.38 -12.84
N MET A 254 -11.98 6.68 -13.68
CA MET A 254 -12.94 7.78 -13.46
C MET A 254 -14.38 7.29 -13.29
N SER A 255 -14.59 5.98 -13.20
CA SER A 255 -15.90 5.37 -13.05
C SER A 255 -16.12 4.90 -11.61
N SER A 256 -17.11 5.46 -10.92
CA SER A 256 -17.50 4.95 -9.59
C SER A 256 -18.03 3.51 -9.66
N ARG A 257 -18.52 3.05 -10.82
CA ARG A 257 -18.93 1.66 -11.01
C ARG A 257 -17.73 0.71 -10.99
N TRP A 258 -16.64 1.07 -11.66
CA TRP A 258 -15.40 0.29 -11.59
C TRP A 258 -14.68 0.43 -10.25
N ILE A 259 -14.59 1.64 -9.69
CA ILE A 259 -13.82 1.88 -8.48
C ILE A 259 -14.57 1.50 -7.20
N GLN A 260 -15.78 2.02 -6.99
CA GLN A 260 -16.52 1.80 -5.75
C GLN A 260 -17.31 0.49 -5.77
N GLU A 261 -18.07 0.23 -6.85
CA GLU A 261 -18.94 -0.95 -6.90
C GLU A 261 -18.14 -2.23 -7.17
N GLU A 262 -17.25 -2.21 -8.18
CA GLU A 262 -16.50 -3.41 -8.59
C GLU A 262 -15.27 -3.65 -7.71
N LEU A 263 -14.31 -2.73 -7.68
CA LEU A 263 -13.03 -2.94 -6.98
C LEU A 263 -13.17 -2.90 -5.45
N ARG A 264 -13.80 -1.87 -4.87
CA ARG A 264 -14.02 -1.82 -3.42
C ARG A 264 -15.15 -2.72 -2.96
N GLY A 265 -16.29 -2.69 -3.66
CA GLY A 265 -17.49 -3.41 -3.29
C GLY A 265 -17.38 -4.92 -3.52
N ARG A 266 -17.25 -5.35 -4.79
CA ARG A 266 -17.27 -6.78 -5.14
C ARG A 266 -15.94 -7.48 -4.85
N LEU A 267 -14.81 -6.88 -5.23
CA LEU A 267 -13.48 -7.46 -5.01
C LEU A 267 -12.97 -7.25 -3.57
N GLY A 268 -13.57 -6.33 -2.81
CA GLY A 268 -13.22 -6.11 -1.40
C GLY A 268 -11.86 -5.46 -1.20
N TYR A 269 -11.37 -4.68 -2.17
CA TYR A 269 -10.10 -3.99 -2.01
C TYR A 269 -10.26 -2.74 -1.13
N ASP A 270 -9.59 -2.74 0.02
CA ASP A 270 -9.57 -1.64 0.99
C ASP A 270 -8.26 -0.83 0.99
N GLY A 271 -7.28 -1.23 0.17
CA GLY A 271 -5.98 -0.54 0.05
C GLY A 271 -6.04 0.75 -0.78
N VAL A 272 -4.88 1.27 -1.15
CA VAL A 272 -4.74 2.55 -1.85
C VAL A 272 -4.97 2.39 -3.35
N ILE A 273 -5.86 3.19 -3.93
CA ILE A 273 -6.03 3.26 -5.39
C ILE A 273 -5.25 4.47 -5.89
N ILE A 274 -4.33 4.26 -6.83
CA ILE A 274 -3.51 5.32 -7.44
C ILE A 274 -3.83 5.40 -8.92
N THR A 275 -4.06 6.59 -9.48
CA THR A 275 -4.29 6.69 -10.94
C THR A 275 -3.04 6.30 -11.72
N ASP A 276 -3.24 5.89 -12.97
CA ASP A 276 -2.19 6.02 -13.99
C ASP A 276 -2.00 7.52 -14.34
N ALA A 277 -1.08 7.86 -15.23
CA ALA A 277 -0.71 9.23 -15.61
C ALA A 277 -1.94 10.08 -15.98
N ILE A 278 -2.19 11.20 -15.26
CA ILE A 278 -3.42 11.99 -15.45
C ILE A 278 -3.42 12.79 -16.77
N GLU A 279 -2.24 13.01 -17.34
CA GLU A 279 -2.03 13.66 -18.64
C GLU A 279 -2.18 12.72 -19.84
N ALA A 280 -2.44 11.42 -19.63
CA ALA A 280 -2.50 10.41 -20.68
C ALA A 280 -3.41 10.81 -21.87
N GLY A 281 -2.99 10.48 -23.09
CA GLY A 281 -3.67 10.86 -24.33
C GLY A 281 -5.10 10.30 -24.45
N SER A 282 -5.38 9.16 -23.83
CA SER A 282 -6.74 8.60 -23.71
C SER A 282 -7.74 9.53 -23.03
N LEU A 283 -7.27 10.44 -22.17
CA LEU A 283 -8.12 11.29 -21.36
C LEU A 283 -8.48 12.62 -22.02
N GLY A 284 -8.08 12.85 -23.27
CA GLY A 284 -8.29 14.13 -23.97
C GLY A 284 -9.74 14.62 -23.99
N ALA A 285 -10.72 13.71 -24.01
CA ALA A 285 -12.15 14.04 -24.00
C ALA A 285 -12.68 14.51 -22.63
N PHE A 286 -11.90 14.34 -21.55
CA PHE A 286 -12.29 14.59 -20.17
C PHE A 286 -11.69 15.88 -19.60
N GLY A 287 -11.41 16.86 -20.46
CA GLY A 287 -10.93 18.18 -20.06
C GLY A 287 -9.42 18.23 -19.78
N ASP A 288 -9.01 19.20 -18.97
CA ASP A 288 -7.62 19.36 -18.52
C ASP A 288 -7.30 18.46 -17.32
N ASP A 289 -6.02 18.45 -16.90
CA ASP A 289 -5.53 17.61 -15.81
C ASP A 289 -6.28 17.87 -14.49
N ASN A 290 -6.69 19.11 -14.24
CA ASN A 290 -7.44 19.50 -13.05
C ASN A 290 -8.84 18.84 -13.04
N ASN A 291 -9.56 18.91 -14.17
CA ASN A 291 -10.87 18.27 -14.30
C ASN A 291 -10.75 16.74 -14.21
N ARG A 292 -9.73 16.15 -14.84
CA ARG A 292 -9.47 14.69 -14.78
C ARG A 292 -9.16 14.22 -13.36
N ALA A 293 -8.32 14.95 -12.64
CA ALA A 293 -8.01 14.70 -11.24
C ALA A 293 -9.27 14.71 -10.37
N LEU A 294 -10.11 15.74 -10.54
CA LEU A 294 -11.37 15.84 -9.80
C LEU A 294 -12.32 14.68 -10.12
N LEU A 295 -12.45 14.29 -11.39
CA LEU A 295 -13.26 13.14 -11.80
C LEU A 295 -12.76 11.83 -11.19
N ALA A 296 -11.44 11.59 -11.17
CA ALA A 296 -10.84 10.41 -10.54
C ALA A 296 -11.05 10.40 -9.02
N LYS A 297 -10.89 11.56 -8.35
CA LYS A 297 -11.20 11.67 -6.90
C LYS A 297 -12.66 11.35 -6.61
N LYS A 298 -13.60 11.90 -7.38
CA LYS A 298 -15.05 11.63 -7.24
C LYS A 298 -15.40 10.17 -7.55
N ALA A 299 -14.61 9.50 -8.38
CA ALA A 299 -14.77 8.06 -8.61
C ALA A 299 -14.31 7.22 -7.42
N GLY A 300 -13.49 7.76 -6.50
CA GLY A 300 -13.00 7.07 -5.31
C GLY A 300 -11.51 6.78 -5.28
N VAL A 301 -10.74 7.34 -6.22
CA VAL A 301 -9.29 7.15 -6.28
C VAL A 301 -8.60 7.91 -5.13
N ASP A 302 -7.55 7.33 -4.55
CA ASP A 302 -6.87 7.89 -3.38
C ASP A 302 -5.74 8.83 -3.74
N LEU A 303 -4.85 8.37 -4.64
CA LEU A 303 -3.66 9.08 -5.10
C LEU A 303 -3.76 9.40 -6.59
N LEU A 304 -3.31 10.59 -6.97
CA LEU A 304 -3.29 11.08 -8.34
C LEU A 304 -1.85 11.18 -8.83
N LEU A 305 -1.56 10.59 -9.98
CA LEU A 305 -0.23 10.60 -10.58
C LEU A 305 -0.10 11.79 -11.56
N ALA A 306 0.55 12.86 -11.11
CA ALA A 306 0.91 14.02 -11.94
C ALA A 306 2.31 13.80 -12.53
N SER A 307 2.37 13.02 -13.60
CA SER A 307 3.60 12.49 -14.21
C SER A 307 4.12 13.30 -15.41
N GLY A 308 3.55 14.49 -15.66
CA GLY A 308 3.87 15.34 -16.81
C GLY A 308 5.28 15.95 -16.81
N ARG A 309 6.17 15.49 -15.92
CA ARG A 309 7.55 15.97 -15.70
C ARG A 309 7.58 17.46 -15.46
N ASN A 310 6.62 17.94 -14.68
CA ASN A 310 6.45 19.35 -14.39
C ASN A 310 5.80 19.53 -13.03
N VAL A 311 6.52 20.21 -12.14
CA VAL A 311 6.06 20.51 -10.77
C VAL A 311 4.74 21.29 -10.78
N THR A 312 4.52 22.18 -11.75
CA THR A 312 3.31 23.00 -11.80
C THR A 312 2.05 22.20 -12.10
N GLN A 313 2.16 20.99 -12.66
CA GLN A 313 1.02 20.11 -12.90
C GLN A 313 0.43 19.62 -11.57
N GLY A 314 1.29 19.12 -10.67
CA GLY A 314 0.86 18.71 -9.33
C GLY A 314 0.30 19.89 -8.54
N GLU A 315 0.95 21.06 -8.61
CA GLU A 315 0.47 22.28 -7.94
C GLU A 315 -0.92 22.71 -8.43
N SER A 316 -1.15 22.69 -9.75
CA SER A 316 -2.46 23.07 -10.31
C SER A 316 -3.56 22.11 -9.89
N ILE A 317 -3.26 20.81 -9.85
CA ILE A 317 -4.18 19.78 -9.37
C ILE A 317 -4.51 19.99 -7.89
N VAL A 318 -3.50 20.23 -7.05
CA VAL A 318 -3.73 20.53 -5.61
C VAL A 318 -4.63 21.75 -5.46
N ALA A 319 -4.36 22.83 -6.19
CA ALA A 319 -5.18 24.04 -6.13
C ALA A 319 -6.63 23.82 -6.61
N ALA A 320 -6.83 23.00 -7.64
CA ALA A 320 -8.16 22.69 -8.16
C ALA A 320 -8.98 21.84 -7.18
N LEU A 321 -8.36 20.83 -6.56
CA LEU A 321 -9.02 19.99 -5.57
C LEU A 321 -9.30 20.73 -4.27
N ASP A 322 -8.42 21.66 -3.87
CA ASP A 322 -8.63 22.57 -2.76
C ASP A 322 -9.89 23.43 -2.98
N ALA A 323 -10.02 24.04 -4.17
CA ALA A 323 -11.23 24.79 -4.55
C ALA A 323 -12.48 23.90 -4.64
N ALA A 324 -12.34 22.65 -5.09
CA ALA A 324 -13.44 21.68 -5.13
C ALA A 324 -13.90 21.29 -3.71
N LEU A 325 -12.97 21.18 -2.76
CA LEU A 325 -13.27 20.93 -1.36
C LEU A 325 -13.99 22.13 -0.71
N GLU A 326 -13.47 23.35 -0.93
CA GLU A 326 -14.09 24.58 -0.42
C GLU A 326 -15.51 24.80 -0.96
N SER A 327 -15.75 24.45 -2.23
CA SER A 327 -17.07 24.56 -2.86
C SER A 327 -18.03 23.41 -2.54
N GLY A 328 -17.53 22.33 -1.91
CA GLY A 328 -18.29 21.12 -1.60
C GLY A 328 -18.52 20.19 -2.80
N GLU A 329 -17.82 20.40 -3.92
CA GLU A 329 -17.82 19.47 -5.04
C GLU A 329 -17.02 18.18 -4.72
N LEU A 330 -15.99 18.30 -3.89
CA LEU A 330 -15.26 17.17 -3.30
C LEU A 330 -15.65 17.02 -1.83
N SER A 331 -15.93 15.79 -1.39
CA SER A 331 -16.31 15.53 0.00
C SER A 331 -15.11 15.45 0.93
N GLN A 332 -15.19 16.12 2.08
CA GLN A 332 -14.21 15.99 3.16
C GLN A 332 -14.14 14.54 3.69
N ASP A 333 -15.28 13.87 3.82
CA ASP A 333 -15.34 12.49 4.34
C ASP A 333 -14.65 11.50 3.39
N GLU A 334 -14.77 11.70 2.07
CA GLU A 334 -14.09 10.87 1.07
C GLU A 334 -12.57 11.07 1.13
N LEU A 335 -12.14 12.31 1.36
CA LEU A 335 -10.74 12.67 1.51
C LEU A 335 -10.14 12.04 2.78
N ASP A 336 -10.85 12.11 3.90
CA ASP A 336 -10.41 11.54 5.18
C ASP A 336 -10.40 10.00 5.15
N ALA A 337 -11.38 9.38 4.48
CA ALA A 337 -11.36 7.94 4.21
C ALA A 337 -10.13 7.56 3.38
N SER A 338 -9.81 8.34 2.36
CA SER A 338 -8.64 8.13 1.51
C SER A 338 -7.31 8.23 2.29
N LYS A 339 -7.17 9.24 3.15
CA LYS A 339 -6.00 9.37 4.05
C LYS A 339 -5.86 8.20 5.00
N SER A 340 -6.98 7.72 5.54
CA SER A 340 -6.98 6.58 6.45
C SER A 340 -6.42 5.32 5.79
N ARG A 341 -6.72 5.10 4.49
CA ARG A 341 -6.14 3.99 3.72
C ARG A 341 -4.64 4.16 3.51
N GLN A 342 -4.20 5.38 3.15
CA GLN A 342 -2.78 5.67 2.96
C GLN A 342 -1.97 5.42 4.25
N ALA A 343 -2.46 5.91 5.39
CA ALA A 343 -1.83 5.69 6.68
C ALA A 343 -1.78 4.19 7.04
N TRP A 344 -2.90 3.47 6.88
CA TRP A 344 -2.98 2.04 7.17
C TRP A 344 -2.00 1.21 6.34
N GLN A 345 -1.86 1.56 5.06
CA GLN A 345 -0.99 0.86 4.12
C GLN A 345 0.50 0.99 4.50
N LEU A 346 0.88 2.18 4.95
CA LEU A 346 2.25 2.50 5.33
C LEU A 346 2.61 1.93 6.70
N ASP A 347 1.66 1.92 7.64
CA ASP A 347 1.79 1.24 8.94
C ASP A 347 1.89 -0.28 8.79
N HIS A 348 1.20 -0.89 7.81
CA HIS A 348 1.25 -2.33 7.57
C HIS A 348 2.65 -2.82 7.18
N LEU A 349 3.40 -2.04 6.39
CA LEU A 349 4.79 -2.39 6.06
C LEU A 349 5.69 -2.39 7.30
N ALA A 350 5.50 -1.43 8.21
CA ALA A 350 6.28 -1.35 9.45
C ALA A 350 6.04 -2.56 10.38
N VAL A 351 4.86 -3.19 10.34
CA VAL A 351 4.53 -4.36 11.18
C VAL A 351 5.08 -5.67 10.63
N VAL A 352 5.16 -5.83 9.30
CA VAL A 352 5.71 -7.06 8.69
C VAL A 352 7.18 -7.25 9.10
N LEU A 353 7.92 -6.17 9.31
CA LEU A 353 9.27 -6.16 9.89
C LEU A 353 9.34 -6.71 11.33
N ILE A 354 8.37 -6.35 12.18
CA ILE A 354 8.33 -6.77 13.59
C ILE A 354 8.22 -8.30 13.71
N ILE A 355 7.56 -8.94 12.74
CA ILE A 355 7.34 -10.40 12.73
C ILE A 355 8.54 -11.15 12.14
N ARG A 356 9.29 -10.57 11.19
CA ARG A 356 10.44 -11.24 10.54
C ARG A 356 11.74 -11.13 11.33
N GLU A 357 12.01 -10.02 12.01
CA GLU A 357 13.32 -9.79 12.66
C GLU A 357 13.33 -9.92 14.19
N GLY A 358 12.19 -10.21 14.84
CA GLY A 358 12.15 -10.35 16.30
C GLY A 358 12.47 -9.06 17.07
N ILE A 359 12.34 -7.90 16.41
CA ILE A 359 12.61 -6.58 17.00
C ILE A 359 11.48 -6.22 17.98
N GLN A 360 11.85 -5.91 19.23
CA GLN A 360 10.94 -5.40 20.26
C GLN A 360 10.58 -3.94 19.96
N VAL A 361 9.29 -3.62 19.88
CA VAL A 361 8.81 -2.24 19.77
C VAL A 361 8.31 -1.73 21.13
N ASP A 362 8.69 -0.50 21.47
CA ASP A 362 8.11 0.24 22.60
C ASP A 362 6.68 0.68 22.25
N MET A 363 5.71 0.04 22.92
CA MET A 363 4.28 0.24 22.73
C MET A 363 3.76 1.60 23.22
N SER A 364 4.62 2.48 23.75
CA SER A 364 4.23 3.77 24.33
C SER A 364 3.70 4.78 23.30
N SER A 365 4.04 4.63 22.01
CA SER A 365 3.61 5.54 20.92
C SER A 365 2.37 5.08 20.14
N MET A 366 1.90 3.83 20.32
CA MET A 366 0.79 3.23 19.53
C MET A 366 -0.62 3.49 20.10
N GLN A 367 -0.81 4.51 20.93
CA GLN A 367 -2.05 4.69 21.71
C GLN A 367 -3.32 5.01 20.90
N SER A 368 -3.26 5.17 19.57
CA SER A 368 -4.36 5.78 18.82
C SER A 368 -5.23 4.84 17.99
N ASN A 369 -4.87 3.58 17.72
CA ASN A 369 -5.64 2.72 16.80
C ASN A 369 -5.89 1.29 17.34
N CYS A 370 -6.96 1.09 18.11
CA CYS A 370 -7.38 -0.23 18.62
C CYS A 370 -7.78 -1.26 17.55
N PHE A 371 -8.09 -0.83 16.32
CA PHE A 371 -8.43 -1.74 15.21
C PHE A 371 -7.24 -2.57 14.70
N PHE A 372 -6.02 -2.08 14.95
CA PHE A 372 -4.75 -2.62 14.45
C PHE A 372 -4.37 -4.00 15.04
N THR A 373 -4.75 -4.27 16.29
CA THR A 373 -4.29 -5.47 17.02
C THR A 373 -5.05 -6.75 16.63
N VAL A 374 -6.22 -6.60 16.01
CA VAL A 374 -7.20 -7.68 15.82
C VAL A 374 -7.00 -8.43 14.49
N SER A 375 -6.80 -7.70 13.39
CA SER A 375 -6.64 -8.32 12.07
C SER A 375 -5.31 -9.09 11.93
N LEU A 376 -4.28 -8.63 12.64
CA LEU A 376 -2.98 -9.28 12.73
C LEU A 376 -3.09 -10.66 13.41
N ALA A 377 -3.87 -10.76 14.49
CA ALA A 377 -4.09 -12.02 15.20
C ALA A 377 -4.85 -13.06 14.35
N GLN A 378 -5.85 -12.63 13.57
CA GLN A 378 -6.62 -13.52 12.69
C GLN A 378 -5.77 -14.11 11.56
N ARG A 379 -4.90 -13.32 10.91
CA ARG A 379 -4.03 -13.84 9.83
C ARG A 379 -2.89 -14.73 10.34
N LEU A 380 -2.43 -14.51 11.58
CA LEU A 380 -1.48 -15.40 12.25
C LEU A 380 -2.09 -16.77 12.55
N GLU A 381 -3.40 -16.83 12.84
CA GLU A 381 -4.15 -18.08 13.08
C GLU A 381 -4.29 -18.92 11.79
N GLU A 382 -4.59 -18.29 10.66
CA GLU A 382 -4.68 -18.99 9.36
C GLU A 382 -3.32 -19.57 8.92
N LYS A 383 -2.22 -18.82 9.04
CA LYS A 383 -0.88 -19.32 8.68
C LYS A 383 -0.37 -20.43 9.61
N ALA A 384 -0.68 -20.36 10.91
CA ALA A 384 -0.30 -21.41 11.86
C ALA A 384 -1.07 -22.73 11.64
N SER A 385 -2.29 -22.67 11.10
CA SER A 385 -3.11 -23.86 10.84
C SER A 385 -2.57 -24.77 9.72
N ASN A 386 -1.75 -24.23 8.81
CA ASN A 386 -1.21 -24.97 7.65
C ASN A 386 0.14 -25.66 7.88
N SER A 387 0.71 -25.61 9.10
CA SER A 387 2.08 -26.12 9.34
C SER A 387 2.32 -26.88 10.65
N VAL A 388 1.28 -27.38 11.32
CA VAL A 388 1.47 -28.18 12.55
C VAL A 388 0.99 -29.62 12.38
N HIS A 389 1.95 -30.55 12.30
CA HIS A 389 1.71 -31.97 12.53
C HIS A 389 1.42 -32.22 14.02
N LEU A 390 0.19 -32.63 14.32
CA LEU A 390 -0.21 -33.10 15.65
C LEU A 390 0.41 -34.49 15.91
N TYR A 391 1.38 -34.58 16.82
CA TYR A 391 1.73 -35.85 17.46
C TYR A 391 0.92 -35.99 18.75
N SER A 392 0.13 -37.07 18.82
CA SER A 392 -0.70 -37.45 19.97
C SER A 392 0.07 -38.35 20.95
N ASP A 393 0.13 -37.90 22.21
CA ASP A 393 0.42 -38.60 23.48
C ASP A 393 1.78 -39.30 23.73
N PRO A 394 2.22 -39.42 25.01
CA PRO A 394 3.63 -39.39 25.40
C PRO A 394 4.22 -40.78 25.77
N PRO A 395 5.56 -40.94 25.72
CA PRO A 395 6.27 -41.86 26.60
C PRO A 395 7.24 -41.14 27.57
N PRO A 396 7.66 -41.80 28.67
CA PRO A 396 8.17 -41.12 29.85
C PRO A 396 9.68 -40.81 29.79
N ALA A 397 10.01 -39.69 30.44
CA ALA A 397 11.28 -39.25 31.02
C ALA A 397 12.57 -40.02 30.68
N LEU A 398 13.46 -39.36 29.95
CA LEU A 398 14.90 -39.60 29.98
C LEU A 398 15.63 -38.26 30.11
N GLU A 399 16.31 -38.10 31.24
CA GLU A 399 17.22 -36.99 31.55
C GLU A 399 18.44 -37.00 30.61
N CYS A 400 18.86 -35.82 30.16
CA CYS A 400 20.19 -35.61 29.59
C CYS A 400 20.89 -34.44 30.30
N PRO A 401 22.21 -34.49 30.54
CA PRO A 401 22.92 -33.56 31.41
C PRO A 401 23.14 -32.22 30.73
N SER A 402 22.89 -31.14 31.48
CA SER A 402 23.11 -29.75 31.06
C SER A 402 24.60 -29.42 30.90
N THR A 403 25.02 -29.05 29.69
CA THR A 403 26.21 -28.21 29.52
C THR A 403 25.75 -26.76 29.50
N ARG A 404 26.16 -26.02 30.52
CA ARG A 404 25.77 -24.63 30.81
C ARG A 404 26.54 -23.69 29.87
N LEU A 405 25.88 -23.10 28.88
CA LEU A 405 26.28 -21.78 28.37
C LEU A 405 25.51 -20.74 29.21
N GLN A 406 26.22 -19.76 29.77
CA GLN A 406 25.61 -18.65 30.49
C GLN A 406 24.85 -17.78 29.50
N GLU A 407 23.51 -17.79 29.57
CA GLU A 407 22.67 -16.71 29.02
C GLU A 407 22.53 -15.59 30.06
N PRO A 408 22.42 -14.31 29.65
CA PRO A 408 22.18 -13.21 30.57
C PRO A 408 20.77 -13.28 31.19
N GLU A 409 20.67 -12.85 32.45
CA GLU A 409 19.48 -12.96 33.30
C GLU A 409 18.26 -12.22 32.71
N CYS A 410 17.18 -12.96 32.40
CA CYS A 410 15.91 -12.40 31.92
C CYS A 410 14.97 -12.00 33.08
N GLN A 411 14.38 -10.79 33.03
CA GLN A 411 13.39 -10.31 34.01
C GLN A 411 11.99 -10.07 33.40
N GLY A 412 11.08 -11.03 33.60
CA GLY A 412 9.62 -10.84 33.61
C GLY A 412 8.87 -10.95 32.27
N TYR A 413 7.58 -11.33 32.36
CA TYR A 413 6.63 -11.43 31.23
C TYR A 413 5.36 -10.64 31.50
N TYR A 414 4.67 -10.22 30.42
CA TYR A 414 3.32 -9.65 30.48
C TYR A 414 2.30 -10.62 29.88
N ARG A 415 1.12 -10.72 30.50
CA ARG A 415 -0.01 -11.52 30.01
C ARG A 415 -1.19 -10.59 29.77
N ALA A 416 -1.65 -10.49 28.53
CA ALA A 416 -2.86 -9.77 28.16
C ALA A 416 -4.03 -10.75 27.92
N GLN A 417 -5.23 -10.39 28.37
CA GLN A 417 -6.47 -11.13 28.12
C GLN A 417 -7.46 -10.26 27.35
N PHE A 418 -8.05 -10.83 26.31
CA PHE A 418 -9.07 -10.20 25.48
C PHE A 418 -10.37 -10.99 25.54
N VAL A 419 -11.49 -10.29 25.39
CA VAL A 419 -12.81 -10.88 25.23
C VAL A 419 -13.34 -10.54 23.85
N TRP A 420 -13.82 -11.58 23.16
CA TRP A 420 -14.53 -11.46 21.89
C TRP A 420 -15.98 -11.03 22.17
N GLU A 421 -16.39 -9.89 21.60
CA GLU A 421 -17.72 -9.31 21.83
C GLU A 421 -18.61 -9.51 20.60
N GLU A 422 -18.10 -9.20 19.39
CA GLU A 422 -18.78 -9.38 18.10
C GLU A 422 -17.75 -9.62 16.97
N PRO A 423 -18.15 -10.09 15.76
CA PRO A 423 -17.23 -10.24 14.63
C PRO A 423 -16.40 -8.96 14.38
N GLY A 424 -15.08 -9.07 14.46
CA GLY A 424 -14.15 -7.95 14.29
C GLY A 424 -13.96 -7.04 15.51
N HIS A 425 -14.64 -7.27 16.64
CA HIS A 425 -14.55 -6.41 17.82
C HIS A 425 -14.09 -7.19 19.07
N PHE A 426 -13.00 -6.72 19.68
CA PHE A 426 -12.39 -7.29 20.88
C PHE A 426 -12.17 -6.21 21.94
N ARG A 427 -12.33 -6.60 23.21
CA ARG A 427 -12.03 -5.73 24.35
C ARG A 427 -10.87 -6.31 25.17
N LEU A 428 -9.84 -5.50 25.41
CA LEU A 428 -8.77 -5.81 26.36
C LEU A 428 -9.34 -5.74 27.79
N VAL A 429 -9.23 -6.83 28.54
CA VAL A 429 -9.84 -6.93 29.88
C VAL A 429 -8.81 -6.95 31.00
N ARG A 430 -7.58 -7.39 30.73
CA ARG A 430 -6.54 -7.53 31.76
C ARG A 430 -5.14 -7.52 31.16
N VAL A 431 -4.20 -6.88 31.85
CA VAL A 431 -2.76 -7.01 31.60
C VAL A 431 -2.06 -7.28 32.93
N ASP A 432 -1.44 -8.44 33.09
CA ASP A 432 -0.66 -8.78 34.28
C ASP A 432 0.84 -8.74 33.98
N ARG A 433 1.63 -8.23 34.94
CA ARG A 433 3.10 -8.33 34.94
C ARG A 433 3.51 -9.47 35.88
N THR A 434 4.07 -10.56 35.37
CA THR A 434 4.60 -11.62 36.23
C THR A 434 6.06 -11.34 36.58
N ALA A 435 6.24 -10.51 37.61
CA ALA A 435 7.42 -10.50 38.47
C ALA A 435 7.03 -9.86 39.82
N GLY A 436 6.50 -10.66 40.75
CA GLY A 436 6.32 -10.33 42.18
C GLY A 436 5.40 -9.16 42.53
N GLY A 437 4.17 -9.46 42.97
CA GLY A 437 3.28 -8.54 43.70
C GLY A 437 2.05 -8.08 42.92
N ILE A 438 0.87 -8.31 43.49
CA ILE A 438 -0.47 -8.06 42.93
C ILE A 438 -0.97 -6.68 43.39
N GLU A 439 -1.54 -5.88 42.48
CA GLU A 439 -2.64 -4.95 42.79
C GLU A 439 -3.73 -5.09 41.70
N ASP A 440 -4.95 -5.45 42.11
CA ASP A 440 -6.12 -5.57 41.22
C ASP A 440 -6.70 -4.18 40.90
N PRO A 441 -6.99 -3.83 39.63
CA PRO A 441 -7.85 -2.70 39.30
C PRO A 441 -9.34 -3.05 39.54
N PRO A 442 -10.19 -2.07 39.85
CA PRO A 442 -11.57 -2.30 40.27
C PRO A 442 -12.44 -2.89 39.14
N VAL A 443 -13.18 -3.96 39.49
CA VAL A 443 -14.11 -4.71 38.64
C VAL A 443 -15.44 -3.95 38.52
N ALA A 444 -15.92 -3.73 37.28
CA ALA A 444 -17.31 -3.39 36.99
C ALA A 444 -18.02 -4.62 36.36
N HIS A 445 -19.14 -5.04 36.94
CA HIS A 445 -19.88 -6.25 36.58
C HIS A 445 -20.99 -5.98 35.56
N TYR A 446 -21.07 -6.78 34.49
CA TYR A 446 -22.32 -7.15 33.79
C TYR A 446 -22.23 -8.60 33.26
N THR A 447 -23.36 -9.33 33.24
CA THR A 447 -23.43 -10.81 33.18
C THR A 447 -23.75 -11.44 31.81
N ARG A 448 -22.92 -12.43 31.41
CA ARG A 448 -23.14 -13.70 30.63
C ARG A 448 -23.84 -13.63 29.24
N ARG A 449 -23.37 -14.28 28.15
CA ARG A 449 -22.75 -15.64 28.01
C ARG A 449 -21.77 -15.78 26.81
N SER A 450 -20.81 -16.70 27.02
CA SER A 450 -19.97 -17.50 26.09
C SER A 450 -18.87 -16.77 25.29
N CYS A 451 -17.64 -16.82 25.81
CA CYS A 451 -16.41 -16.43 25.13
C CYS A 451 -15.41 -17.59 25.18
N SER A 452 -14.74 -17.88 24.06
CA SER A 452 -13.52 -18.68 24.01
C SER A 452 -12.34 -17.77 24.36
N VAL A 453 -11.50 -18.16 25.32
CA VAL A 453 -10.37 -17.37 25.79
C VAL A 453 -9.11 -17.81 25.04
N PHE A 454 -8.45 -16.88 24.35
CA PHE A 454 -7.13 -17.11 23.76
C PHE A 454 -6.05 -16.41 24.60
N THR A 455 -4.91 -17.07 24.78
CA THR A 455 -3.79 -16.59 25.61
C THR A 455 -2.57 -16.42 24.72
N TYR A 456 -2.00 -15.21 24.68
CA TYR A 456 -0.71 -14.95 24.02
C TYR A 456 0.35 -14.59 25.07
N SER A 457 1.58 -15.05 24.86
CA SER A 457 2.73 -14.77 25.73
C SER A 457 3.80 -14.06 24.92
N LEU A 458 4.19 -12.86 25.33
CA LEU A 458 5.29 -12.10 24.71
C LEU A 458 6.53 -12.15 25.61
N ARG A 459 7.68 -12.50 25.01
CA ARG A 459 8.99 -12.64 25.65
C ARG A 459 9.79 -11.34 25.47
N ARG A 460 10.44 -10.85 26.53
CA ARG A 460 11.43 -9.77 26.46
C ARG A 460 12.81 -10.35 26.74
N CYS A 461 13.73 -10.25 25.78
CA CYS A 461 15.15 -10.47 25.96
C CYS A 461 15.85 -9.11 25.88
N GLY A 462 16.79 -8.80 26.77
CA GLY A 462 17.62 -7.57 26.70
C GLY A 462 19.11 -7.94 26.69
N ASP A 463 20.08 -7.04 26.51
CA ASP A 463 20.07 -5.71 25.87
C ASP A 463 20.51 -5.83 24.40
#